data_AF-C7Z378-F1
#
_entry.id   AF-C7Z378-F1
#
_cell.length_a   1.000
_cell.length_b   1.000
_cell.length_c   1.000
_cell.angle_alpha   90.00
_cell.angle_beta   90.00
_cell.angle_gamma   90.00
#
_symmetry.space_group_name_H-M   'P 1'
#
loop_
_entity.id
_entity.type
_entity.pdbx_description
1 polymer ?
#
loop_
_entity_poly.entity_id
_entity_poly.type
_entity_poly.pdbx_seq_one_letter_code
_entity_poly.pdbx_strand_id
1 'polypeptide(L)'
;WHHSLNLQNAAQQVHHVTIHSTPDDLASRLDYKVWQRWEEKDGQYPAFETAINRIAELPHLEALELRFSDRCQGIADKHPFSGDFEEAESRINTLKAVFGALEKRAANPKNSAVRSLTIENLQNLPIPNFTKSNAFSNVMKNVKELHLSIATEYNEHGPDRDVYKDERQTFEPFLQTGLLAPIAHNLTSLTLKFDQEWGTVPGQFDGRNLLFPQLESLTLENFVIGHHDHMDWVYAQKTLKSLHLKDVRIASHLLVEEGSIGKWGLRTDDWKSWPRGAFGHEADDARVFTFSGTWETVFDSIRTSLSSLVDFRLYDQTYGVMGNNSEAFNKGVSPQRYIAFSEWTLPSPWIEAESNGELLEFSESWSEDESDDEMEEQMADEDSTLNPAYDNEEGDKRALDELLDAVKQRQ
;
A
#
# COMPACT_ATOMS: atom_id res chain seq x y z
N TRP A 1 -16.76 0.18 27.92
CA TRP A 1 -16.93 -1.18 27.37
C TRP A 1 -17.49 -2.17 28.39
N HIS A 2 -16.77 -2.51 29.48
CA HIS A 2 -17.22 -3.57 30.40
C HIS A 2 -18.61 -3.33 30.99
N HIS A 3 -18.84 -2.12 31.48
CA HIS A 3 -20.15 -1.72 32.02
C HIS A 3 -21.24 -1.72 30.93
N SER A 4 -20.93 -1.19 29.74
CA SER A 4 -21.86 -1.07 28.61
C SER A 4 -22.39 -2.42 28.14
N LEU A 5 -21.53 -3.44 28.02
CA LEU A 5 -21.95 -4.78 27.62
C LEU A 5 -22.73 -5.53 28.71
N ASN A 6 -22.63 -5.09 29.97
CA ASN A 6 -23.42 -5.65 31.07
C ASN A 6 -24.83 -5.05 31.13
N LEU A 7 -25.14 -4.04 30.32
CA LEU A 7 -26.50 -3.52 30.17
C LEU A 7 -27.34 -4.52 29.38
N GLN A 8 -28.57 -4.75 29.86
CA GLN A 8 -29.49 -5.71 29.26
C GLN A 8 -29.72 -5.37 27.78
N ASN A 9 -29.48 -6.35 26.89
CA ASN A 9 -29.60 -6.27 25.43
C ASN A 9 -28.51 -5.49 24.67
N ALA A 10 -27.56 -4.81 25.31
CA ALA A 10 -26.55 -4.03 24.58
C ALA A 10 -25.70 -4.92 23.64
N ALA A 11 -25.24 -6.07 24.12
CA ALA A 11 -24.47 -7.03 23.30
C ALA A 11 -25.24 -7.58 22.08
N GLN A 12 -26.58 -7.61 22.14
CA GLN A 12 -27.43 -8.10 21.05
C GLN A 12 -27.58 -7.07 19.92
N GLN A 13 -27.19 -5.83 20.13
CA GLN A 13 -27.32 -4.75 19.13
C GLN A 13 -25.99 -4.40 18.47
N VAL A 14 -24.88 -5.05 18.87
CA VAL A 14 -23.55 -4.76 18.33
C VAL A 14 -23.32 -5.57 17.05
N HIS A 15 -23.20 -4.86 15.93
CA HIS A 15 -22.86 -5.42 14.62
C HIS A 15 -21.44 -5.06 14.15
N HIS A 16 -20.83 -4.03 14.75
CA HIS A 16 -19.50 -3.54 14.43
C HIS A 16 -18.74 -3.21 15.72
N VAL A 17 -17.44 -3.54 15.77
CA VAL A 17 -16.52 -3.21 16.86
C VAL A 17 -15.24 -2.63 16.27
N THR A 18 -14.82 -1.49 16.80
CA THR A 18 -13.52 -0.88 16.53
C THR A 18 -12.61 -1.06 17.75
N ILE A 19 -11.38 -1.50 17.52
CA ILE A 19 -10.34 -1.73 18.54
C ILE A 19 -9.14 -0.88 18.18
N HIS A 20 -8.75 0.02 19.08
CA HIS A 20 -7.49 0.75 18.96
C HIS A 20 -6.47 0.06 19.87
N SER A 21 -5.31 -0.31 19.34
CA SER A 21 -4.20 -0.89 20.13
C SER A 21 -3.49 0.16 20.99
N THR A 22 -3.65 1.43 20.63
CA THR A 22 -3.01 2.59 21.26
C THR A 22 -3.99 3.76 21.39
N PRO A 23 -3.70 4.75 22.25
CA PRO A 23 -4.40 6.04 22.26
C PRO A 23 -4.16 6.82 20.95
N ASP A 24 -5.17 7.61 20.52
CA ASP A 24 -5.12 8.38 19.28
C ASP A 24 -4.01 9.46 19.26
N ASP A 25 -3.53 9.88 20.43
CA ASP A 25 -2.60 10.98 20.64
C ASP A 25 -1.17 10.51 20.96
N LEU A 26 -0.76 9.30 20.57
CA LEU A 26 0.56 8.71 20.90
C LEU A 26 1.75 9.68 20.73
N ALA A 27 1.70 10.55 19.73
CA ALA A 27 2.69 11.60 19.41
C ALA A 27 2.85 12.72 20.47
N SER A 28 1.90 12.87 21.39
CA SER A 28 1.81 14.03 22.28
C SER A 28 2.65 13.91 23.57
N ARG A 29 3.45 12.84 23.72
CA ARG A 29 4.30 12.57 24.91
C ARG A 29 3.55 12.61 26.24
N LEU A 30 2.24 12.39 26.24
CA LEU A 30 1.46 12.34 27.46
C LEU A 30 1.75 11.05 28.21
N ASP A 31 1.94 11.16 29.53
CA ASP A 31 2.06 10.02 30.44
C ASP A 31 0.71 9.30 30.51
N TYR A 32 0.48 8.37 29.57
CA TYR A 32 -0.70 7.54 29.53
C TYR A 32 -0.65 6.56 30.70
N LYS A 33 -1.17 6.96 31.86
CA LYS A 33 -1.33 6.10 33.05
C LYS A 33 -2.05 4.77 32.80
N VAL A 34 -2.69 4.61 31.64
CA VAL A 34 -3.54 3.48 31.27
C VAL A 34 -2.95 2.63 30.15
N TRP A 35 -2.11 3.19 29.27
CA TRP A 35 -1.51 2.43 28.17
C TRP A 35 -0.29 1.68 28.71
N GLN A 36 -0.35 0.35 28.66
CA GLN A 36 0.75 -0.52 29.05
C GLN A 36 1.26 -1.20 27.79
N ARG A 37 2.58 -1.23 27.62
CA ARG A 37 3.19 -2.06 26.57
C ARG A 37 3.01 -3.52 26.95
N TRP A 38 2.77 -4.40 25.96
CA TRP A 38 2.63 -5.83 26.22
C TRP A 38 3.90 -6.40 26.90
N GLU A 39 5.06 -5.83 26.58
CA GLU A 39 6.37 -6.21 27.12
C GLU A 39 6.54 -5.90 28.63
N GLU A 40 5.81 -4.93 29.19
CA GLU A 40 5.90 -4.58 30.62
C GLU A 40 5.43 -5.72 31.55
N LYS A 41 4.82 -6.77 30.97
CA LYS A 41 4.26 -7.94 31.66
C LYS A 41 4.53 -9.26 30.90
N ASP A 42 5.71 -9.44 30.33
CA ASP A 42 6.09 -10.68 29.62
C ASP A 42 5.16 -11.02 28.44
N GLY A 43 4.73 -10.01 27.67
CA GLY A 43 3.83 -10.17 26.53
C GLY A 43 2.35 -10.30 26.91
N GLN A 44 1.94 -9.77 28.07
CA GLN A 44 0.55 -9.80 28.55
C GLN A 44 0.00 -8.39 28.72
N TYR A 45 -1.29 -8.22 28.45
CA TYR A 45 -2.01 -7.00 28.79
C TYR A 45 -3.40 -7.36 29.33
N PRO A 46 -3.49 -7.85 30.58
CA PRO A 46 -4.68 -8.53 31.07
C PRO A 46 -5.97 -7.72 30.97
N ALA A 47 -5.92 -6.41 31.23
CA ALA A 47 -7.09 -5.54 31.13
C ALA A 47 -7.58 -5.42 29.67
N PHE A 48 -6.66 -5.23 28.72
CA PHE A 48 -6.96 -5.13 27.30
C PHE A 48 -7.40 -6.47 26.71
N GLU A 49 -6.68 -7.55 27.03
CA GLU A 49 -7.07 -8.92 26.67
C GLU A 49 -8.46 -9.28 27.21
N THR A 50 -8.77 -8.91 28.45
CA THR A 50 -10.10 -9.15 29.03
C THR A 50 -11.18 -8.38 28.28
N ALA A 51 -10.89 -7.15 27.82
CA ALA A 51 -11.81 -6.38 27.00
C ALA A 51 -12.03 -7.00 25.61
N ILE A 52 -10.94 -7.42 24.94
CA ILE A 52 -10.96 -8.10 23.62
C ILE A 52 -11.73 -9.42 23.69
N ASN A 53 -11.50 -10.24 24.73
CA ASN A 53 -12.18 -11.54 24.86
C ASN A 53 -13.72 -11.42 24.94
N ARG A 54 -14.27 -10.25 25.30
CA ARG A 54 -15.72 -10.01 25.30
C ARG A 54 -16.35 -9.95 23.93
N ILE A 55 -15.55 -9.88 22.86
CA ILE A 55 -16.04 -10.06 21.49
C ILE A 55 -16.82 -11.39 21.36
N ALA A 56 -16.43 -12.43 22.11
CA ALA A 56 -17.13 -13.70 22.16
C ALA A 56 -18.59 -13.61 22.64
N GLU A 57 -18.95 -12.53 23.35
CA GLU A 57 -20.30 -12.28 23.88
C GLU A 57 -21.21 -11.54 22.89
N LEU A 58 -20.72 -11.19 21.69
CA LEU A 58 -21.44 -10.38 20.69
C LEU A 58 -22.03 -11.25 19.57
N PRO A 59 -23.25 -11.80 19.71
CA PRO A 59 -23.77 -12.80 18.78
C PRO A 59 -24.06 -12.27 17.37
N HIS A 60 -24.21 -10.96 17.19
CA HIS A 60 -24.57 -10.34 15.91
C HIS A 60 -23.45 -9.53 15.27
N LEU A 61 -22.22 -9.62 15.79
CA LEU A 61 -21.04 -8.98 15.21
C LEU A 61 -20.77 -9.51 13.77
N GLU A 62 -20.70 -8.60 12.82
CA GLU A 62 -20.50 -8.90 11.39
C GLU A 62 -19.26 -8.19 10.82
N ALA A 63 -18.85 -7.08 11.44
CA ALA A 63 -17.65 -6.31 11.06
C ALA A 63 -16.74 -6.08 12.27
N LEU A 64 -15.43 -6.07 12.05
CA LEU A 64 -14.44 -5.67 13.03
C LEU A 64 -13.38 -4.78 12.39
N GLU A 65 -13.04 -3.69 13.07
CA GLU A 65 -11.96 -2.79 12.70
C GLU A 65 -10.89 -2.83 13.80
N LEU A 66 -9.64 -3.07 13.41
CA LEU A 66 -8.48 -3.04 14.27
C LEU A 66 -7.54 -1.95 13.78
N ARG A 67 -7.29 -0.94 14.61
CA ARG A 67 -6.45 0.19 14.28
C ARG A 67 -5.20 0.19 15.16
N PHE A 68 -4.06 0.14 14.49
CA PHE A 68 -2.76 0.37 15.10
C PHE A 68 -2.37 1.85 15.01
N SER A 69 -1.34 2.23 15.77
CA SER A 69 -0.69 3.52 15.54
C SER A 69 -0.15 3.59 14.10
N ASP A 70 -0.13 4.75 13.48
CA ASP A 70 0.60 4.99 12.21
C ASP A 70 2.12 5.03 12.44
N ARG A 71 2.57 5.09 13.69
CA ARG A 71 3.98 5.06 14.07
C ARG A 71 4.42 3.65 14.45
N CYS A 72 5.23 3.02 13.60
CA CYS A 72 5.90 1.74 13.83
C CYS A 72 7.42 1.84 13.66
N GLN A 73 8.12 0.83 14.20
CA GLN A 73 9.57 0.70 14.09
C GLN A 73 9.95 -0.73 13.68
N GLY A 74 10.98 -0.85 12.84
CA GLY A 74 11.54 -2.12 12.42
C GLY A 74 12.25 -2.87 13.52
N ILE A 75 12.26 -4.20 13.41
CA ILE A 75 12.80 -5.10 14.44
C ILE A 75 14.31 -4.89 14.61
N ALA A 76 15.00 -4.55 13.52
CA ALA A 76 16.46 -4.37 13.53
C ALA A 76 16.91 -3.06 14.22
N ASP A 77 16.01 -2.10 14.40
CA ASP A 77 16.35 -0.78 14.94
C ASP A 77 16.41 -0.79 16.47
N LYS A 78 17.60 -1.00 17.02
CA LYS A 78 17.82 -1.09 18.48
C LYS A 78 17.71 0.24 19.23
N HIS A 79 17.69 1.36 18.52
CA HIS A 79 17.71 2.70 19.11
C HIS A 79 16.64 3.57 18.45
N PRO A 80 15.40 3.56 18.97
CA PRO A 80 14.38 4.47 18.49
C PRO A 80 14.80 5.93 18.71
N PHE A 81 14.65 6.75 17.67
CA PHE A 81 14.91 8.18 17.77
C PHE A 81 13.84 8.93 18.58
N SER A 82 12.62 8.38 18.66
CA SER A 82 11.52 8.88 19.50
C SER A 82 10.84 7.72 20.25
N GLY A 83 10.34 7.96 21.46
CA GLY A 83 9.61 6.94 22.25
C GLY A 83 8.15 6.75 21.81
N ASP A 84 7.74 7.41 20.72
CA ASP A 84 6.35 7.65 20.33
C ASP A 84 5.93 6.69 19.20
N PHE A 85 6.18 5.39 19.36
CA PHE A 85 5.78 4.34 18.40
C PHE A 85 5.18 3.13 19.12
N GLU A 86 4.44 2.34 18.36
CA GLU A 86 3.92 1.05 18.83
C GLU A 86 4.86 -0.08 18.39
N GLU A 87 5.41 -0.80 19.37
CA GLU A 87 6.36 -1.90 19.16
C GLU A 87 5.75 -3.06 18.34
N ALA A 88 6.57 -3.67 17.49
CA ALA A 88 6.17 -4.79 16.64
C ALA A 88 5.60 -5.97 17.45
N GLU A 89 6.18 -6.30 18.60
CA GLU A 89 5.68 -7.38 19.46
C GLU A 89 4.29 -7.07 20.03
N SER A 90 4.07 -5.83 20.47
CA SER A 90 2.77 -5.35 20.95
C SER A 90 1.69 -5.44 19.86
N ARG A 91 2.02 -5.07 18.62
CA ARG A 91 1.13 -5.21 17.45
C ARG A 91 0.77 -6.68 17.19
N ILE A 92 1.77 -7.56 17.17
CA ILE A 92 1.59 -9.00 16.95
C ILE A 92 0.74 -9.64 18.06
N ASN A 93 0.99 -9.29 19.32
CA ASN A 93 0.23 -9.84 20.45
C ASN A 93 -1.22 -9.36 20.45
N THR A 94 -1.47 -8.11 20.02
CA THR A 94 -2.82 -7.60 19.77
C THR A 94 -3.52 -8.40 18.66
N LEU A 95 -2.87 -8.65 17.53
CA LEU A 95 -3.42 -9.50 16.46
C LEU A 95 -3.81 -10.89 16.99
N LYS A 96 -2.91 -11.54 17.74
CA LYS A 96 -3.17 -12.86 18.34
C LYS A 96 -4.38 -12.83 19.28
N ALA A 97 -4.48 -11.82 20.15
CA ALA A 97 -5.58 -11.70 21.10
C ALA A 97 -6.93 -11.49 20.38
N VAL A 98 -6.97 -10.60 19.38
CA VAL A 98 -8.18 -10.33 18.59
C VAL A 98 -8.62 -11.56 17.81
N PHE A 99 -7.71 -12.20 17.08
CA PHE A 99 -8.04 -13.40 16.30
C PHE A 99 -8.40 -14.59 17.18
N GLY A 100 -7.76 -14.74 18.35
CA GLY A 100 -8.14 -15.74 19.34
C GLY A 100 -9.55 -15.52 19.90
N ALA A 101 -9.96 -14.27 20.12
CA ALA A 101 -11.31 -13.95 20.55
C ALA A 101 -12.35 -14.21 19.44
N LEU A 102 -12.03 -13.87 18.19
CA LEU A 102 -12.87 -14.16 17.03
C LEU A 102 -13.02 -15.66 16.78
N GLU A 103 -11.95 -16.44 16.92
CA GLU A 103 -11.99 -17.90 16.80
C GLU A 103 -12.89 -18.52 17.87
N LYS A 104 -12.72 -18.13 19.14
CA LYS A 104 -13.60 -18.56 20.24
C LYS A 104 -15.06 -18.20 19.97
N ARG A 105 -15.32 -17.00 19.44
CA ARG A 105 -16.66 -16.55 19.06
C ARG A 105 -17.26 -17.43 17.97
N ALA A 106 -16.49 -17.77 16.94
CA ALA A 106 -16.93 -18.59 15.82
C ALA A 106 -17.27 -20.04 16.22
N ALA A 107 -16.74 -20.52 17.35
CA ALA A 107 -17.08 -21.85 17.89
C ALA A 107 -18.55 -21.98 18.35
N ASN A 108 -19.25 -20.87 18.60
CA ASN A 108 -20.67 -20.89 18.93
C ASN A 108 -21.52 -20.73 17.66
N PRO A 109 -22.28 -21.75 17.23
CA PRO A 109 -23.05 -21.72 15.98
C PRO A 109 -24.23 -20.74 16.01
N LYS A 110 -24.59 -20.18 17.17
CA LYS A 110 -25.61 -19.14 17.28
C LYS A 110 -25.10 -17.74 16.88
N ASN A 111 -23.79 -17.58 16.77
CA ASN A 111 -23.18 -16.31 16.43
C ASN A 111 -23.16 -16.13 14.90
N SER A 112 -23.41 -14.91 14.44
CA SER A 112 -23.19 -14.51 13.04
C SER A 112 -21.71 -14.68 12.66
N ALA A 113 -21.40 -14.88 11.39
CA ALA A 113 -20.02 -14.82 10.91
C ALA A 113 -19.55 -13.36 10.84
N VAL A 114 -18.30 -13.09 11.23
CA VAL A 114 -17.64 -11.82 10.91
C VAL A 114 -17.19 -11.90 9.46
N ARG A 115 -17.75 -11.04 8.62
CA ARG A 115 -17.56 -11.03 7.17
C ARG A 115 -16.69 -9.87 6.71
N SER A 116 -16.63 -8.79 7.47
CA SER A 116 -15.82 -7.62 7.16
C SER A 116 -14.73 -7.43 8.20
N LEU A 117 -13.48 -7.32 7.74
CA LEU A 117 -12.32 -7.09 8.58
C LEU A 117 -11.52 -5.92 8.02
N THR A 118 -11.40 -4.87 8.82
CA THR A 118 -10.51 -3.74 8.54
C THR A 118 -9.33 -3.80 9.50
N ILE A 119 -8.12 -3.73 8.96
CA ILE A 119 -6.89 -3.55 9.74
C ILE A 119 -6.22 -2.27 9.26
N GLU A 120 -6.28 -1.24 10.09
CA GLU A 120 -5.64 0.04 9.83
C GLU A 120 -4.24 0.08 10.44
N ASN A 121 -3.31 0.64 9.68
CA ASN A 121 -1.89 0.79 10.03
C ASN A 121 -1.21 -0.53 10.41
N LEU A 122 -1.54 -1.62 9.72
CA LEU A 122 -0.77 -2.86 9.83
C LEU A 122 0.69 -2.56 9.45
N GLN A 123 1.63 -2.81 10.35
CA GLN A 123 3.04 -2.60 10.04
C GLN A 123 3.45 -3.47 8.85
N ASN A 124 4.29 -2.94 7.96
CA ASN A 124 4.90 -3.64 6.84
C ASN A 124 5.92 -4.72 7.27
N LEU A 125 5.54 -5.59 8.20
CA LEU A 125 6.40 -6.63 8.77
C LEU A 125 5.84 -8.03 8.42
N PRO A 126 6.64 -8.93 7.83
CA PRO A 126 6.22 -10.31 7.65
C PRO A 126 5.93 -11.03 8.97
N ILE A 127 4.70 -11.53 9.12
CA ILE A 127 4.23 -12.23 10.33
C ILE A 127 3.80 -13.70 10.05
N PRO A 128 4.68 -14.54 9.46
CA PRO A 128 4.31 -15.86 8.97
C PRO A 128 3.83 -16.82 10.07
N ASN A 129 4.34 -16.69 11.30
CA ASN A 129 3.88 -17.51 12.42
C ASN A 129 2.42 -17.23 12.77
N PHE A 130 1.97 -15.98 12.61
CA PHE A 130 0.59 -15.60 12.84
C PHE A 130 -0.31 -16.02 11.67
N THR A 131 0.07 -15.73 10.41
CA THR A 131 -0.77 -16.08 9.25
C THR A 131 -0.88 -17.59 9.01
N LYS A 132 0.09 -18.39 9.47
CA LYS A 132 0.03 -19.87 9.46
C LYS A 132 -0.72 -20.46 10.66
N SER A 133 -1.20 -19.64 11.59
CA SER A 133 -1.90 -20.13 12.77
C SER A 133 -3.32 -20.62 12.45
N ASN A 134 -3.83 -21.55 13.27
CA ASN A 134 -5.20 -22.03 13.16
C ASN A 134 -6.22 -20.89 13.37
N ALA A 135 -5.94 -19.98 14.32
CA ALA A 135 -6.80 -18.84 14.61
C ALA A 135 -6.96 -17.95 13.37
N PHE A 136 -5.86 -17.63 12.67
CA PHE A 136 -5.91 -16.87 11.42
C PHE A 136 -6.78 -17.59 10.37
N SER A 137 -6.47 -18.85 10.06
CA SER A 137 -7.22 -19.63 9.06
C SER A 137 -8.71 -19.75 9.39
N ASN A 138 -9.05 -20.01 10.66
CA ASN A 138 -10.43 -20.18 11.11
C ASN A 138 -11.26 -18.90 11.07
N VAL A 139 -10.64 -17.75 11.31
CA VAL A 139 -11.30 -16.44 11.20
C VAL A 139 -11.44 -16.07 9.73
N MET A 140 -10.34 -16.10 8.97
CA MET A 140 -10.30 -15.57 7.61
C MET A 140 -11.13 -16.37 6.60
N LYS A 141 -11.41 -17.65 6.85
CA LYS A 141 -12.29 -18.45 5.95
C LYS A 141 -13.72 -17.90 5.81
N ASN A 142 -14.16 -17.04 6.75
CA ASN A 142 -15.49 -16.44 6.71
C ASN A 142 -15.46 -14.96 6.29
N VAL A 143 -14.28 -14.36 6.22
CA VAL A 143 -14.09 -12.96 5.81
C VAL A 143 -14.30 -12.88 4.30
N LYS A 144 -15.14 -11.93 3.90
CA LYS A 144 -15.47 -11.61 2.51
C LYS A 144 -14.96 -10.24 2.10
N GLU A 145 -14.85 -9.33 3.06
CA GLU A 145 -14.37 -7.96 2.84
C GLU A 145 -13.13 -7.78 3.70
N LEU A 146 -12.01 -7.50 3.04
CA LEU A 146 -10.74 -7.25 3.70
C LEU A 146 -10.23 -5.86 3.32
N HIS A 147 -10.06 -5.00 4.31
CA HIS A 147 -9.51 -3.67 4.12
C HIS A 147 -8.21 -3.56 4.91
N LEU A 148 -7.09 -3.40 4.21
CA LEU A 148 -5.77 -3.25 4.81
C LEU A 148 -5.23 -1.85 4.50
N SER A 149 -4.89 -1.12 5.56
CA SER A 149 -3.98 0.02 5.46
C SER A 149 -2.65 -0.39 6.07
N ILE A 150 -1.57 -0.24 5.33
CA ILE A 150 -0.22 -0.59 5.73
C ILE A 150 0.48 0.68 6.21
N ALA A 151 1.07 0.59 7.40
CA ALA A 151 1.98 1.60 7.91
C ALA A 151 3.41 1.15 7.62
N THR A 152 4.16 2.00 6.95
CA THR A 152 5.59 1.79 6.71
C THR A 152 6.40 2.43 7.81
N GLU A 153 7.56 1.82 8.10
CA GLU A 153 8.53 2.43 9.00
C GLU A 153 9.01 3.75 8.41
N TYR A 154 8.87 4.81 9.21
CA TYR A 154 9.30 6.15 8.84
C TYR A 154 10.23 6.70 9.92
N ASN A 155 11.47 6.98 9.54
CA ASN A 155 12.44 7.64 10.40
C ASN A 155 12.48 9.14 10.07
N GLU A 156 11.68 9.95 10.77
CA GLU A 156 11.61 11.40 10.60
C GLU A 156 13.00 12.10 10.64
N HIS A 157 13.96 11.54 11.37
CA HIS A 157 15.30 12.12 11.54
C HIS A 157 16.36 11.56 10.57
N GLY A 158 16.01 10.56 9.76
CA GLY A 158 16.91 9.96 8.77
C GLY A 158 16.14 9.10 7.77
N PRO A 159 15.25 9.72 6.95
CA PRO A 159 14.45 9.00 5.96
C PRO A 159 15.30 8.40 4.83
N ASP A 160 16.58 8.80 4.72
CA ASP A 160 17.57 8.34 3.75
C ASP A 160 17.84 6.84 3.87
N ARG A 161 17.45 6.24 5.01
CA ARG A 161 17.69 4.83 5.27
C ARG A 161 16.44 3.96 5.25
N ASP A 162 15.27 4.56 5.03
CA ASP A 162 14.01 3.84 5.14
C ASP A 162 13.85 2.81 4.01
N VAL A 163 14.32 3.12 2.80
CA VAL A 163 14.36 2.18 1.66
C VAL A 163 15.17 0.92 1.95
N TYR A 164 16.17 1.01 2.83
CA TYR A 164 17.05 -0.11 3.17
C TYR A 164 16.53 -1.03 4.26
N LYS A 165 15.41 -0.68 4.90
CA LYS A 165 14.80 -1.50 5.95
C LYS A 165 14.37 -2.84 5.37
N ASP A 166 14.63 -3.92 6.11
CA ASP A 166 14.32 -5.28 5.66
C ASP A 166 12.80 -5.45 5.46
N GLU A 167 12.01 -4.79 6.28
CA GLU A 167 10.56 -4.73 6.25
C GLU A 167 10.04 -4.14 4.92
N ARG A 168 10.73 -3.13 4.35
CA ARG A 168 10.38 -2.56 3.03
C ARG A 168 10.64 -3.51 1.87
N GLN A 169 11.60 -4.41 2.01
CA GLN A 169 11.97 -5.38 0.95
C GLN A 169 11.14 -6.67 1.04
N THR A 170 10.76 -7.07 2.25
CA THR A 170 10.23 -8.43 2.49
C THR A 170 8.71 -8.50 2.66
N PHE A 171 8.05 -7.40 3.02
CA PHE A 171 6.62 -7.41 3.30
C PHE A 171 5.75 -7.60 2.07
N GLU A 172 6.03 -6.90 0.98
CA GLU A 172 5.23 -7.00 -0.25
C GLU A 172 5.21 -8.43 -0.83
N PRO A 173 6.37 -9.13 -0.94
CA PRO A 173 6.37 -10.56 -1.28
C PRO A 173 5.58 -11.44 -0.30
N PHE A 174 5.61 -11.10 1.00
CA PHE A 174 4.85 -11.81 2.02
C PHE A 174 3.34 -11.52 1.92
N LEU A 175 2.94 -10.30 1.59
CA LEU A 175 1.55 -9.88 1.44
C LEU A 175 0.86 -10.73 0.37
N GLN A 176 1.49 -10.89 -0.80
CA GLN A 176 0.95 -11.74 -1.87
C GLN A 176 0.89 -13.22 -1.47
N THR A 177 1.99 -13.80 -0.99
CA THR A 177 2.09 -15.27 -0.82
C THR A 177 1.57 -15.78 0.52
N GLY A 178 1.83 -15.04 1.59
CA GLY A 178 1.60 -15.45 2.98
C GLY A 178 0.30 -14.94 3.57
N LEU A 179 -0.23 -13.81 3.08
CA LEU A 179 -1.44 -13.18 3.62
C LEU A 179 -2.63 -13.31 2.66
N LEU A 180 -2.49 -12.87 1.41
CA LEU A 180 -3.61 -12.81 0.45
C LEU A 180 -3.91 -14.16 -0.22
N ALA A 181 -2.91 -14.88 -0.70
CA ALA A 181 -3.12 -16.15 -1.41
C ALA A 181 -3.99 -17.17 -0.62
N PRO A 182 -3.80 -17.38 0.70
CA PRO A 182 -4.61 -18.35 1.46
C PRO A 182 -6.12 -18.01 1.53
N ILE A 183 -6.49 -16.75 1.37
CA ILE A 183 -7.85 -16.24 1.60
C ILE A 183 -8.55 -15.80 0.30
N ALA A 184 -7.82 -15.79 -0.82
CA ALA A 184 -8.27 -15.21 -2.08
C ALA A 184 -9.62 -15.74 -2.59
N HIS A 185 -9.92 -17.03 -2.34
CA HIS A 185 -11.14 -17.69 -2.80
C HIS A 185 -12.43 -17.18 -2.15
N ASN A 186 -12.36 -16.50 -1.00
CA ASN A 186 -13.53 -16.05 -0.24
C ASN A 186 -13.83 -14.57 -0.41
N LEU A 187 -12.85 -13.78 -0.84
CA LEU A 187 -12.96 -12.32 -0.85
C LEU A 187 -13.86 -11.85 -2.00
N THR A 188 -14.81 -11.00 -1.64
CA THR A 188 -15.67 -10.23 -2.54
C THR A 188 -15.26 -8.76 -2.60
N SER A 189 -14.58 -8.24 -1.57
CA SER A 189 -14.02 -6.89 -1.53
C SER A 189 -12.61 -6.92 -0.97
N LEU A 190 -11.69 -6.21 -1.62
CA LEU A 190 -10.31 -6.04 -1.17
C LEU A 190 -9.89 -4.58 -1.28
N THR A 191 -9.35 -4.02 -0.20
CA THR A 191 -8.67 -2.73 -0.21
C THR A 191 -7.23 -2.94 0.25
N LEU A 192 -6.27 -2.51 -0.58
CA LEU A 192 -4.86 -2.44 -0.23
C LEU A 192 -4.43 -0.98 -0.31
N LYS A 193 -4.16 -0.41 0.86
CA LYS A 193 -3.66 0.95 1.01
C LYS A 193 -2.31 0.90 1.70
N PHE A 194 -1.35 1.65 1.19
CA PHE A 194 -0.09 1.90 1.87
C PHE A 194 0.00 3.40 2.15
N ASP A 195 0.71 3.78 3.20
CA ASP A 195 1.01 5.19 3.51
C ASP A 195 2.12 5.77 2.62
N GLN A 196 2.87 4.91 1.92
CA GLN A 196 3.87 5.26 0.91
C GLN A 196 3.70 4.41 -0.35
N GLU A 197 4.37 4.80 -1.43
CA GLU A 197 4.42 4.07 -2.68
C GLU A 197 4.98 2.64 -2.51
N TRP A 198 4.37 1.69 -3.21
CA TRP A 198 4.69 0.25 -3.10
C TRP A 198 4.51 -0.51 -4.42
N GLY A 199 5.09 -1.71 -4.50
CA GLY A 199 4.84 -2.69 -5.56
C GLY A 199 5.98 -2.88 -6.56
N THR A 200 6.79 -1.85 -6.82
CA THR A 200 7.91 -1.91 -7.77
C THR A 200 9.28 -2.06 -7.10
N VAL A 201 9.56 -1.21 -6.11
CA VAL A 201 10.85 -1.15 -5.41
C VAL A 201 10.62 -0.48 -4.04
N PRO A 202 11.36 -0.83 -2.98
CA PRO A 202 12.35 -1.91 -2.87
C PRO A 202 11.73 -3.29 -2.65
N GLY A 203 10.47 -3.35 -2.20
CA GLY A 203 9.66 -4.56 -2.24
C GLY A 203 9.04 -4.75 -3.62
N GLN A 204 8.76 -6.01 -3.99
CA GLN A 204 8.02 -6.32 -5.20
C GLN A 204 6.68 -6.96 -4.87
N PHE A 205 5.64 -6.44 -5.53
CA PHE A 205 4.32 -7.03 -5.60
C PHE A 205 3.84 -7.03 -7.06
N ASP A 206 3.83 -8.21 -7.66
CA ASP A 206 3.33 -8.42 -9.03
C ASP A 206 2.00 -9.19 -9.06
N GLY A 207 1.52 -9.64 -7.89
CA GLY A 207 0.27 -10.37 -7.76
C GLY A 207 0.23 -11.68 -8.54
N ARG A 208 1.35 -12.20 -9.05
CA ARG A 208 1.39 -13.43 -9.82
C ARG A 208 0.82 -14.58 -8.98
N ASN A 209 -0.05 -15.36 -9.61
CA ASN A 209 -0.82 -16.46 -8.98
C ASN A 209 -1.90 -16.03 -7.98
N LEU A 210 -2.21 -14.73 -7.85
CA LEU A 210 -3.40 -14.28 -7.12
C LEU A 210 -4.63 -14.32 -8.03
N LEU A 211 -5.56 -15.22 -7.70
CA LEU A 211 -6.87 -15.29 -8.32
C LEU A 211 -7.94 -15.19 -7.25
N PHE A 212 -8.77 -14.16 -7.35
CA PHE A 212 -9.89 -13.89 -6.45
C PHE A 212 -11.20 -14.16 -7.20
N PRO A 213 -11.65 -15.42 -7.29
CA PRO A 213 -12.78 -15.82 -8.15
C PRO A 213 -14.13 -15.19 -7.80
N GLN A 214 -14.25 -14.55 -6.63
CA GLN A 214 -15.47 -13.91 -6.15
C GLN A 214 -15.32 -12.39 -5.99
N LEU A 215 -14.17 -11.81 -6.36
CA LEU A 215 -13.87 -10.40 -6.11
C LEU A 215 -14.75 -9.51 -6.98
N GLU A 216 -15.57 -8.69 -6.33
CA GLU A 216 -16.46 -7.73 -6.97
C GLU A 216 -15.95 -6.29 -6.81
N SER A 217 -15.17 -6.01 -5.76
CA SER A 217 -14.60 -4.68 -5.51
C SER A 217 -13.12 -4.75 -5.17
N LEU A 218 -12.32 -3.89 -5.83
CA LEU A 218 -10.90 -3.72 -5.55
C LEU A 218 -10.56 -2.23 -5.42
N THR A 219 -9.87 -1.89 -4.34
CA THR A 219 -9.27 -0.57 -4.15
C THR A 219 -7.77 -0.71 -3.96
N LEU A 220 -6.99 0.01 -4.75
CA LEU A 220 -5.54 0.14 -4.61
C LEU A 220 -5.21 1.59 -4.31
N GLU A 221 -4.40 1.82 -3.27
CA GLU A 221 -3.89 3.15 -2.92
C GLU A 221 -2.36 3.15 -2.87
N ASN A 222 -1.73 4.16 -3.50
CA ASN A 222 -0.27 4.34 -3.63
C ASN A 222 0.47 3.20 -4.36
N PHE A 223 -0.21 2.42 -5.19
CA PHE A 223 0.44 1.35 -5.95
C PHE A 223 1.25 1.90 -7.13
N VAL A 224 2.48 1.42 -7.32
CA VAL A 224 3.36 1.85 -8.41
C VAL A 224 3.51 0.74 -9.44
N ILE A 225 3.20 1.08 -10.69
CA ILE A 225 3.36 0.23 -11.86
C ILE A 225 4.76 0.48 -12.43
N GLY A 226 5.61 -0.54 -12.41
CA GLY A 226 6.97 -0.48 -12.97
C GLY A 226 7.28 -1.60 -13.96
N HIS A 227 6.30 -2.46 -14.27
CA HIS A 227 6.45 -3.57 -15.20
C HIS A 227 5.18 -3.75 -16.02
N HIS A 228 5.32 -4.33 -17.21
CA HIS A 228 4.18 -4.54 -18.10
C HIS A 228 3.15 -5.54 -17.52
N ASP A 229 3.61 -6.46 -16.64
CA ASP A 229 2.79 -7.51 -16.02
C ASP A 229 2.19 -7.13 -14.64
N HIS A 230 2.51 -5.96 -14.07
CA HIS A 230 2.12 -5.59 -12.70
C HIS A 230 0.62 -5.53 -12.42
N MET A 231 -0.18 -5.28 -13.47
CA MET A 231 -1.63 -5.19 -13.37
C MET A 231 -2.35 -6.45 -13.86
N ASP A 232 -1.62 -7.46 -14.34
CA ASP A 232 -2.21 -8.69 -14.90
C ASP A 232 -3.10 -9.41 -13.88
N TRP A 233 -2.70 -9.40 -12.61
CA TRP A 233 -3.50 -9.96 -11.54
C TRP A 233 -4.82 -9.21 -11.37
N VAL A 234 -4.88 -7.89 -11.59
CA VAL A 234 -6.14 -7.13 -11.58
C VAL A 234 -7.00 -7.54 -12.77
N TYR A 235 -6.41 -7.60 -13.97
CA TYR A 235 -7.11 -7.95 -15.21
C TYR A 235 -7.67 -9.38 -15.21
N ALA A 236 -7.08 -10.27 -14.40
CA ALA A 236 -7.55 -11.64 -14.22
C ALA A 236 -8.90 -11.72 -13.45
N GLN A 237 -9.31 -10.69 -12.72
CA GLN A 237 -10.50 -10.71 -11.87
C GLN A 237 -11.80 -10.44 -12.66
N LYS A 238 -12.33 -11.47 -13.35
CA LYS A 238 -13.47 -11.32 -14.27
C LYS A 238 -14.81 -10.96 -13.62
N THR A 239 -14.94 -11.17 -12.31
CA THR A 239 -16.11 -10.80 -11.51
C THR A 239 -16.08 -9.35 -11.01
N LEU A 240 -14.99 -8.61 -11.26
CA LEU A 240 -14.80 -7.28 -10.73
C LEU A 240 -15.82 -6.30 -11.31
N LYS A 241 -16.58 -5.66 -10.42
CA LYS A 241 -17.63 -4.67 -10.71
C LYS A 241 -17.20 -3.26 -10.35
N SER A 242 -16.34 -3.12 -9.34
CA SER A 242 -15.81 -1.86 -8.83
C SER A 242 -14.28 -1.88 -8.78
N LEU A 243 -13.64 -0.91 -9.41
CA LEU A 243 -12.19 -0.71 -9.38
C LEU A 243 -11.89 0.74 -9.05
N HIS A 244 -11.27 0.97 -7.89
CA HIS A 244 -10.85 2.29 -7.43
C HIS A 244 -9.32 2.32 -7.35
N LEU A 245 -8.71 3.19 -8.15
CA LEU A 245 -7.27 3.43 -8.17
C LEU A 245 -7.02 4.80 -7.57
N LYS A 246 -6.39 4.85 -6.40
CA LYS A 246 -6.10 6.10 -5.70
C LYS A 246 -4.61 6.33 -5.60
N ASP A 247 -4.11 7.43 -6.13
CA ASP A 247 -2.68 7.75 -6.11
C ASP A 247 -1.83 6.60 -6.69
N VAL A 248 -2.41 5.85 -7.63
CA VAL A 248 -1.70 4.83 -8.40
C VAL A 248 -0.91 5.56 -9.48
N ARG A 249 0.36 5.20 -9.66
CA ARG A 249 1.30 5.92 -10.52
C ARG A 249 2.16 4.94 -11.33
N ILE A 250 2.73 5.41 -12.43
CA ILE A 250 3.73 4.65 -13.21
C ILE A 250 5.12 5.16 -12.85
N ALA A 251 6.02 4.26 -12.45
CA ALA A 251 7.44 4.60 -12.33
C ALA A 251 8.02 4.72 -13.74
N SER A 252 8.43 5.93 -14.12
CA SER A 252 9.03 6.21 -15.42
C SER A 252 10.55 6.04 -15.41
N HIS A 253 11.19 6.34 -14.28
CA HIS A 253 12.64 6.30 -14.10
C HIS A 253 12.99 5.63 -12.78
N LEU A 254 14.13 4.91 -12.76
CA LEU A 254 14.77 4.42 -11.54
C LEU A 254 16.24 4.84 -11.55
N LEU A 255 16.68 5.43 -10.45
CA LEU A 255 18.08 5.62 -10.08
C LEU A 255 18.36 4.79 -8.82
N VAL A 256 19.18 3.76 -8.97
CA VAL A 256 19.51 2.80 -7.89
C VAL A 256 21.00 2.50 -7.85
N GLU A 257 21.50 2.09 -6.70
CA GLU A 257 22.83 1.49 -6.58
C GLU A 257 22.88 0.12 -7.27
N GLU A 258 24.01 -0.20 -7.90
CA GLU A 258 24.28 -1.53 -8.44
C GLU A 258 24.15 -2.63 -7.38
N GLY A 259 24.57 -2.35 -6.13
CA GLY A 259 24.41 -3.28 -5.01
C GLY A 259 22.94 -3.54 -4.65
N SER A 260 22.09 -2.53 -4.76
CA SER A 260 20.67 -2.60 -4.44
C SER A 260 19.87 -3.45 -5.42
N ILE A 261 20.26 -3.48 -6.71
CA ILE A 261 19.64 -4.35 -7.73
C ILE A 261 19.62 -5.81 -7.28
N GLY A 262 20.80 -6.33 -6.87
CA GLY A 262 20.93 -7.72 -6.42
C GLY A 262 20.29 -7.96 -5.04
N LYS A 263 20.45 -7.01 -4.12
CA LYS A 263 19.93 -7.13 -2.74
C LYS A 263 18.41 -7.17 -2.70
N TRP A 264 17.74 -6.31 -3.46
CA TRP A 264 16.29 -6.22 -3.51
C TRP A 264 15.66 -7.23 -4.48
N GLY A 265 16.47 -7.90 -5.31
CA GLY A 265 15.97 -8.73 -6.39
C GLY A 265 15.21 -7.90 -7.43
N LEU A 266 15.69 -6.67 -7.70
CA LEU A 266 15.04 -5.73 -8.59
C LEU A 266 14.93 -6.32 -10.00
N ARG A 267 13.70 -6.38 -10.51
CA ARG A 267 13.41 -6.75 -11.89
C ARG A 267 13.71 -5.54 -12.77
N THR A 268 14.51 -5.76 -13.81
CA THR A 268 14.89 -4.73 -14.79
C THR A 268 14.63 -5.20 -16.22
N ASP A 269 13.92 -6.31 -16.39
CA ASP A 269 13.65 -6.95 -17.69
C ASP A 269 12.80 -6.08 -18.63
N ASP A 270 11.87 -5.29 -18.08
CA ASP A 270 11.04 -4.34 -18.84
C ASP A 270 11.67 -2.93 -18.93
N TRP A 271 12.86 -2.74 -18.36
CA TRP A 271 13.49 -1.44 -18.22
C TRP A 271 14.65 -1.26 -19.21
N LYS A 272 14.72 -0.08 -19.85
CA LYS A 272 15.88 0.33 -20.65
C LYS A 272 16.94 0.90 -19.71
N SER A 273 18.11 0.25 -19.66
CA SER A 273 19.30 0.77 -18.97
C SER A 273 19.93 1.90 -19.77
N TRP A 274 20.39 2.93 -19.07
CA TRP A 274 21.20 4.02 -19.63
C TRP A 274 22.69 3.83 -19.33
N PRO A 275 23.58 4.41 -20.16
CA PRO A 275 25.01 4.45 -19.86
C PRO A 275 25.29 5.28 -18.61
N ARG A 276 26.50 5.12 -18.05
CA ARG A 276 27.01 5.96 -16.97
C ARG A 276 27.00 7.44 -17.38
N GLY A 277 26.74 8.32 -16.42
CA GLY A 277 26.67 9.77 -16.63
C GLY A 277 25.26 10.22 -17.02
N ALA A 278 24.39 9.31 -17.46
CA ALA A 278 23.06 9.70 -17.90
C ALA A 278 22.29 10.46 -16.81
N PHE A 279 21.61 11.52 -17.23
CA PHE A 279 20.86 12.46 -16.37
C PHE A 279 21.75 13.17 -15.34
N GLY A 280 23.05 13.30 -15.62
CA GLY A 280 24.05 13.93 -14.76
C GLY A 280 24.62 13.04 -13.66
N HIS A 281 24.22 11.76 -13.59
CA HIS A 281 24.66 10.87 -12.52
C HIS A 281 25.99 10.17 -12.84
N GLU A 282 27.06 10.69 -12.25
CA GLU A 282 28.44 10.26 -12.52
C GLU A 282 29.00 9.20 -11.55
N ALA A 283 28.26 8.85 -10.50
CA ALA A 283 28.69 7.88 -9.50
C ALA A 283 28.93 6.48 -10.12
N ASP A 284 30.03 5.82 -9.75
CA ASP A 284 30.47 4.53 -10.34
C ASP A 284 29.42 3.41 -10.17
N ASP A 285 28.68 3.44 -9.07
CA ASP A 285 27.68 2.46 -8.67
C ASP A 285 26.25 2.88 -8.99
N ALA A 286 26.01 4.10 -9.48
CA ALA A 286 24.68 4.54 -9.93
C ALA A 286 24.27 3.81 -11.21
N ARG A 287 23.01 3.39 -11.27
CA ARG A 287 22.39 2.77 -12.44
C ARG A 287 21.06 3.45 -12.71
N VAL A 288 20.90 3.94 -13.93
CA VAL A 288 19.69 4.62 -14.39
C VAL A 288 18.92 3.74 -15.36
N PHE A 289 17.62 3.67 -15.14
CA PHE A 289 16.67 2.91 -15.94
C PHE A 289 15.46 3.76 -16.32
N THR A 290 14.90 3.48 -17.49
CA THR A 290 13.62 4.06 -17.95
C THR A 290 12.62 2.97 -18.31
N PHE A 291 11.35 3.20 -18.00
CA PHE A 291 10.24 2.30 -18.30
C PHE A 291 9.29 2.95 -19.30
N SER A 292 8.85 2.15 -20.28
CA SER A 292 8.02 2.62 -21.39
C SER A 292 6.52 2.41 -21.19
N GLY A 293 6.09 1.91 -20.03
CA GLY A 293 4.68 1.68 -19.75
C GLY A 293 3.87 2.98 -19.72
N THR A 294 2.62 2.91 -20.18
CA THR A 294 1.73 4.07 -20.29
C THR A 294 0.38 3.84 -19.63
N TRP A 295 -0.25 4.94 -19.18
CA TRP A 295 -1.61 4.88 -18.66
C TRP A 295 -2.62 4.53 -19.75
N GLU A 296 -2.36 4.93 -21.00
CA GLU A 296 -3.09 4.49 -22.19
C GLU A 296 -3.24 2.97 -22.22
N THR A 297 -2.11 2.26 -22.09
CA THR A 297 -2.09 0.79 -22.09
C THR A 297 -2.85 0.21 -20.89
N VAL A 298 -2.70 0.81 -19.71
CA VAL A 298 -3.40 0.37 -18.48
C VAL A 298 -4.92 0.55 -18.63
N PHE A 299 -5.39 1.72 -19.05
CA PHE A 299 -6.81 2.01 -19.24
C PHE A 299 -7.44 1.13 -20.31
N ASP A 300 -6.74 0.92 -21.44
CA ASP A 300 -7.21 0.00 -22.47
C ASP A 300 -7.29 -1.44 -21.98
N SER A 301 -6.33 -1.87 -21.17
CA SER A 301 -6.33 -3.21 -20.57
C SER A 301 -7.50 -3.37 -19.58
N ILE A 302 -7.77 -2.37 -18.73
CA ILE A 302 -8.94 -2.35 -17.85
C ILE A 302 -10.23 -2.44 -18.67
N ARG A 303 -10.37 -1.58 -19.68
CA ARG A 303 -11.55 -1.47 -20.54
C ARG A 303 -11.86 -2.79 -21.24
N THR A 304 -10.85 -3.43 -21.80
CA THR A 304 -10.99 -4.67 -22.60
C THR A 304 -11.07 -5.94 -21.75
N SER A 305 -10.34 -6.00 -20.63
CA SER A 305 -10.23 -7.22 -19.82
C SER A 305 -11.30 -7.36 -18.74
N LEU A 306 -11.83 -6.23 -18.23
CA LEU A 306 -12.80 -6.19 -17.13
C LEU A 306 -14.19 -5.83 -17.65
N SER A 307 -14.82 -6.77 -18.35
CA SER A 307 -16.13 -6.56 -18.99
C SER A 307 -17.30 -6.37 -18.02
N SER A 308 -17.16 -6.84 -16.78
CA SER A 308 -18.16 -6.71 -15.70
C SER A 308 -18.07 -5.38 -14.93
N LEU A 309 -17.06 -4.54 -15.22
CA LEU A 309 -16.77 -3.33 -14.47
C LEU A 309 -17.83 -2.25 -14.75
N VAL A 310 -18.51 -1.80 -13.69
CA VAL A 310 -19.60 -0.81 -13.72
C VAL A 310 -19.33 0.42 -12.84
N ASP A 311 -18.33 0.37 -11.95
CA ASP A 311 -17.82 1.50 -11.18
C ASP A 311 -16.30 1.57 -11.34
N PHE A 312 -15.81 2.64 -11.97
CA PHE A 312 -14.38 2.92 -12.12
C PHE A 312 -14.07 4.31 -11.62
N ARG A 313 -13.05 4.42 -10.77
CA ARG A 313 -12.62 5.69 -10.19
C ARG A 313 -11.11 5.78 -10.14
N LEU A 314 -10.60 6.85 -10.71
CA LEU A 314 -9.21 7.28 -10.60
C LEU A 314 -9.15 8.53 -9.72
N TYR A 315 -8.33 8.47 -8.69
CA TYR A 315 -8.04 9.58 -7.78
C TYR A 315 -6.57 9.94 -7.93
N ASP A 316 -6.31 11.23 -8.06
CA ASP A 316 -4.97 11.78 -7.98
C ASP A 316 -5.02 12.92 -6.96
N GLN A 317 -4.32 12.76 -5.84
CA GLN A 317 -4.11 13.81 -4.86
C GLN A 317 -3.19 14.88 -5.43
N THR A 318 -3.79 15.78 -6.20
CA THR A 318 -3.14 17.07 -6.49
C THR A 318 -3.11 17.89 -5.20
N TYR A 319 -1.92 18.23 -4.74
CA TYR A 319 -1.67 19.07 -3.56
C TYR A 319 -2.65 20.26 -3.50
N GLY A 320 -3.47 20.33 -2.44
CA GLY A 320 -4.29 21.49 -2.12
C GLY A 320 -5.80 21.26 -1.96
N VAL A 321 -6.34 20.09 -2.30
CA VAL A 321 -7.75 19.75 -2.00
C VAL A 321 -7.79 18.62 -0.98
N MET A 322 -7.53 18.97 0.28
CA MET A 322 -7.86 18.12 1.44
C MET A 322 -9.38 18.02 1.55
N GLY A 323 -9.98 17.11 0.78
CA GLY A 323 -11.40 16.82 0.83
C GLY A 323 -11.74 15.56 0.07
N ASN A 324 -12.45 14.65 0.74
CA ASN A 324 -13.17 13.51 0.14
C ASN A 324 -14.30 14.04 -0.77
N ASN A 325 -13.97 14.80 -1.80
CA ASN A 325 -14.96 15.30 -2.74
C ASN A 325 -15.24 14.20 -3.76
N SER A 326 -16.37 13.54 -3.61
CA SER A 326 -16.82 12.51 -4.54
C SER A 326 -17.02 13.01 -5.97
N GLU A 327 -17.06 14.34 -6.16
CA GLU A 327 -17.17 15.00 -7.46
C GLU A 327 -15.81 15.34 -8.11
N ALA A 328 -14.68 14.91 -7.53
CA ALA A 328 -13.34 15.19 -8.05
C ALA A 328 -12.76 14.09 -8.97
N PHE A 329 -13.44 12.96 -9.12
CA PHE A 329 -12.90 11.81 -9.85
C PHE A 329 -12.90 12.01 -11.36
N ASN A 330 -11.90 11.42 -12.01
CA ASN A 330 -11.88 11.26 -13.47
C ASN A 330 -11.96 12.59 -14.26
N LYS A 331 -11.46 13.70 -13.71
CA LYS A 331 -11.48 15.02 -14.38
C LYS A 331 -10.36 15.22 -15.41
N GLY A 332 -9.46 14.24 -15.54
CA GLY A 332 -8.35 14.26 -16.48
C GLY A 332 -7.19 13.40 -15.96
N VAL A 333 -6.11 13.40 -16.73
CA VAL A 333 -4.84 12.78 -16.35
C VAL A 333 -3.92 13.85 -15.78
N SER A 334 -3.29 13.56 -14.64
CA SER A 334 -2.40 14.49 -13.95
C SER A 334 -0.97 14.42 -14.50
N PRO A 335 -0.18 15.51 -14.45
CA PRO A 335 1.26 15.44 -14.69
C PRO A 335 1.99 14.50 -13.72
N GLN A 336 1.46 14.29 -12.51
CA GLN A 336 2.03 13.46 -11.45
C GLN A 336 1.72 11.96 -11.58
N ARG A 337 1.03 11.56 -12.64
CA ARG A 337 0.69 10.14 -12.90
C ARG A 337 1.91 9.28 -13.25
N TYR A 338 3.02 9.93 -13.58
CA TYR A 338 4.34 9.35 -13.73
C TYR A 338 5.27 9.92 -12.67
N ILE A 339 6.06 9.06 -12.05
CA ILE A 339 7.03 9.42 -11.01
C ILE A 339 8.39 8.81 -11.32
N ALA A 340 9.42 9.28 -10.63
CA ALA A 340 10.74 8.67 -10.65
C ALA A 340 11.10 8.14 -9.26
N PHE A 341 11.96 7.13 -9.22
CA PHE A 341 12.58 6.66 -7.98
C PHE A 341 14.05 7.04 -7.98
N SER A 342 14.52 7.61 -6.88
CA SER A 342 15.92 7.84 -6.60
C SER A 342 16.23 7.36 -5.19
N GLU A 343 17.13 6.39 -5.10
CA GLU A 343 17.51 5.73 -3.84
C GLU A 343 18.05 6.70 -2.77
N TRP A 344 18.58 7.85 -3.19
CA TRP A 344 19.23 8.84 -2.33
C TRP A 344 18.38 10.06 -2.01
N THR A 345 17.22 10.20 -2.66
CA THR A 345 16.43 11.41 -2.56
C THR A 345 15.66 11.45 -1.24
N LEU A 346 15.62 12.66 -0.67
CA LEU A 346 14.94 12.98 0.58
C LEU A 346 13.90 14.08 0.35
N PRO A 347 12.80 14.11 1.12
CA PRO A 347 12.45 13.21 2.23
C PRO A 347 11.79 11.88 1.78
N SER A 348 11.46 11.75 0.49
CA SER A 348 10.94 10.54 -0.13
C SER A 348 11.87 10.13 -1.28
N PRO A 349 12.13 8.83 -1.47
CA PRO A 349 12.85 8.35 -2.65
C PRO A 349 11.99 8.45 -3.93
N TRP A 350 10.68 8.66 -3.79
CA TRP A 350 9.78 8.86 -4.91
C TRP A 350 9.67 10.35 -5.23
N ILE A 351 10.12 10.69 -6.44
CA ILE A 351 10.11 12.04 -6.97
C ILE A 351 8.86 12.21 -7.80
N GLU A 352 8.01 13.13 -7.37
CA GLU A 352 6.84 13.54 -8.11
C GLU A 352 7.20 14.63 -9.12
N ALA A 353 6.48 14.64 -10.24
CA ALA A 353 6.55 15.78 -11.14
C ALA A 353 5.96 17.03 -10.48
N GLU A 354 6.56 18.16 -10.79
CA GLU A 354 5.99 19.47 -10.50
C GLU A 354 4.66 19.67 -11.24
N SER A 355 3.89 20.69 -10.85
CA SER A 355 2.59 20.98 -11.48
C SER A 355 2.66 21.27 -12.99
N ASN A 356 3.83 21.67 -13.50
CA ASN A 356 4.12 21.85 -14.92
C ASN A 356 4.57 20.56 -15.62
N GLY A 357 4.71 19.45 -14.88
CA GLY A 357 5.16 18.16 -15.39
C GLY A 357 6.67 17.93 -15.34
N GLU A 358 7.48 18.86 -14.84
CA GLU A 358 8.93 18.66 -14.79
C GLU A 358 9.34 17.76 -13.61
N LEU A 359 10.31 16.85 -13.82
CA LEU A 359 10.93 16.03 -12.76
C LEU A 359 12.26 16.67 -12.32
N LEU A 360 12.20 17.90 -11.81
CA LEU A 360 13.39 18.72 -11.50
C LEU A 360 14.35 18.08 -10.50
N GLU A 361 13.87 17.23 -9.59
CA GLU A 361 14.69 16.59 -8.56
C GLU A 361 15.36 15.29 -9.01
N PHE A 362 15.06 14.80 -10.22
CA PHE A 362 15.67 13.56 -10.73
C PHE A 362 17.03 13.81 -11.38
N SER A 363 17.14 14.77 -12.29
CA SER A 363 18.40 15.07 -12.99
C SER A 363 19.35 15.90 -12.14
N GLU A 364 20.64 15.58 -12.17
CA GLU A 364 21.69 16.49 -11.67
C GLU A 364 22.01 17.55 -12.75
N SER A 365 22.12 18.82 -12.32
CA SER A 365 22.50 19.92 -13.23
C SER A 365 23.87 19.62 -13.84
N TRP A 366 23.90 19.41 -15.15
CA TRP A 366 25.13 19.40 -15.93
C TRP A 366 25.87 20.75 -15.76
N SER A 367 27.20 20.72 -15.71
CA SER A 367 28.01 21.94 -15.79
C SER A 367 27.95 22.49 -17.22
N GLU A 368 27.21 23.59 -17.42
CA GLU A 368 27.11 24.28 -18.73
C GLU A 368 28.47 24.67 -19.32
N ASP A 369 29.52 24.74 -18.50
CA ASP A 369 30.88 25.11 -18.91
C ASP A 369 31.71 23.94 -19.51
N GLU A 370 31.19 22.70 -19.53
CA GLU A 370 31.93 21.49 -19.95
C GLU A 370 31.22 20.62 -21.02
N SER A 371 30.12 21.09 -21.64
CA SER A 371 29.38 20.33 -22.66
C SER A 371 29.98 20.41 -24.07
N ASP A 372 30.30 19.26 -24.67
CA ASP A 372 30.62 19.12 -26.11
C ASP A 372 29.35 18.70 -26.91
N ASP A 373 29.38 18.80 -28.25
CA ASP A 373 28.23 18.52 -29.14
C ASP A 373 27.57 17.14 -28.90
N GLU A 374 28.36 16.09 -28.59
CA GLU A 374 27.83 14.75 -28.26
C GLU A 374 27.08 14.73 -26.93
N MET A 375 27.51 15.54 -25.96
CA MET A 375 26.87 15.69 -24.65
C MET A 375 25.58 16.49 -24.76
N GLU A 376 25.54 17.52 -25.61
CA GLU A 376 24.31 18.27 -25.91
C GLU A 376 23.25 17.40 -26.60
N GLU A 377 23.63 16.52 -27.54
CA GLU A 377 22.70 15.58 -28.18
C GLU A 377 22.16 14.54 -27.18
N GLN A 378 23.01 14.04 -26.28
CA GLN A 378 22.61 13.15 -25.21
C GLN A 378 21.67 13.84 -24.20
N MET A 379 22.00 15.07 -23.78
CA MET A 379 21.14 15.86 -22.88
C MET A 379 19.77 16.13 -23.49
N ALA A 380 19.70 16.42 -24.80
CA ALA A 380 18.44 16.60 -25.49
C ALA A 380 17.60 15.30 -25.55
N ASP A 381 18.23 14.13 -25.73
CA ASP A 381 17.57 12.83 -25.67
C ASP A 381 17.05 12.54 -24.24
N GLU A 382 17.87 12.81 -23.21
CA GLU A 382 17.51 12.66 -21.79
C GLU A 382 16.35 13.58 -21.39
N ASP A 383 16.45 14.87 -21.67
CA ASP A 383 15.42 15.87 -21.37
C ASP A 383 14.10 15.53 -22.07
N SER A 384 14.16 15.00 -23.30
CA SER A 384 12.97 14.55 -24.02
C SER A 384 12.25 13.38 -23.34
N THR A 385 12.95 12.65 -22.47
CA THR A 385 12.38 11.54 -21.70
C THR A 385 12.01 11.94 -20.26
N LEU A 386 12.44 13.11 -19.80
CA LEU A 386 12.22 13.58 -18.43
C LEU A 386 10.72 13.87 -18.21
N ASN A 387 10.06 12.93 -17.52
CA ASN A 387 8.62 12.80 -17.37
C ASN A 387 7.84 12.59 -18.69
N PRO A 388 7.41 11.35 -18.99
CA PRO A 388 6.65 11.06 -20.21
C PRO A 388 5.18 11.53 -20.13
N ALA A 389 4.80 12.28 -19.09
CA ALA A 389 3.45 12.80 -18.90
C ALA A 389 2.98 13.73 -20.03
N TYR A 390 3.85 14.57 -20.61
CA TYR A 390 3.42 15.47 -21.68
C TYR A 390 3.17 14.70 -22.98
N ASP A 391 4.13 13.87 -23.38
CA ASP A 391 4.06 13.11 -24.63
C ASP A 391 2.92 12.08 -24.65
N ASN A 392 2.61 11.49 -23.50
CA ASN A 392 1.52 10.52 -23.37
C ASN A 392 0.15 11.15 -23.06
N GLU A 393 0.07 12.48 -22.88
CA GLU A 393 -1.16 13.13 -22.41
C GLU A 393 -2.38 12.85 -23.30
N GLU A 394 -2.20 12.93 -24.63
CA GLU A 394 -3.30 12.69 -25.58
C GLU A 394 -3.77 11.23 -25.53
N GLY A 395 -2.84 10.27 -25.52
CA GLY A 395 -3.13 8.85 -25.47
C GLY A 395 -3.83 8.44 -24.17
N ASP A 396 -3.29 8.89 -23.03
CA ASP A 396 -3.81 8.58 -21.71
C ASP A 396 -5.22 9.16 -21.52
N LYS A 397 -5.48 10.40 -21.95
CA LYS A 397 -6.81 11.03 -21.89
C LYS A 397 -7.82 10.27 -22.74
N ARG A 398 -7.45 9.97 -23.99
CA ARG A 398 -8.34 9.23 -24.91
C ARG A 398 -8.73 7.88 -24.32
N ALA A 399 -7.77 7.10 -23.83
CA ALA A 399 -8.03 5.78 -23.25
C ALA A 399 -8.86 5.86 -21.95
N LEU A 400 -8.63 6.87 -21.11
CA LEU A 400 -9.45 7.13 -19.93
C LEU A 400 -10.91 7.44 -20.33
N ASP A 401 -11.13 8.34 -21.28
CA ASP A 401 -12.47 8.70 -21.75
C ASP A 401 -13.20 7.48 -22.34
N GLU A 402 -12.53 6.68 -23.17
CA GLU A 402 -13.07 5.44 -23.72
C GLU A 402 -13.43 4.42 -22.62
N LEU A 403 -12.61 4.30 -21.58
CA LEU A 403 -12.88 3.45 -20.43
C LEU A 403 -14.12 3.94 -19.67
N LEU A 404 -14.20 5.24 -19.37
CA LEU A 404 -15.32 5.83 -18.64
C LEU A 404 -16.64 5.67 -19.41
N ASP A 405 -16.62 5.84 -20.73
CA ASP A 405 -17.80 5.64 -21.55
C ASP A 405 -18.19 4.16 -21.64
N ALA A 406 -17.23 3.24 -21.73
CA ALA A 406 -17.51 1.81 -21.65
C ALA A 406 -18.13 1.41 -20.30
N VAL A 407 -17.64 1.96 -19.18
CA VAL A 407 -18.19 1.73 -17.85
C VAL A 407 -19.62 2.25 -17.73
N LYS A 408 -19.91 3.47 -18.22
CA LYS A 408 -21.27 4.04 -18.24
C LYS A 408 -22.24 3.19 -19.06
N GLN A 409 -21.79 2.60 -20.18
CA GLN A 409 -22.65 1.75 -21.02
C GLN A 409 -23.00 0.39 -20.38
N ARG A 410 -22.27 -0.02 -19.33
CA ARG A 410 -22.51 -1.27 -18.61
C ARG A 410 -23.45 -1.10 -17.40
N GLN A 411 -23.72 0.14 -16.98
CA GLN A 411 -24.71 0.49 -15.96
C GLN A 411 -26.12 0.38 -16.52
#